data_AF-A0A194QR27-F1
#
_entry.id   AF-A0A194QR27-F1
#
_cell.length_a   1.000
_cell.length_b   1.000
_cell.length_c   1.000
_cell.angle_alpha   90.00
_cell.angle_beta   90.00
_cell.angle_gamma   90.00
#
_symmetry.space_group_name_H-M   'P 1'
#
loop_
_entity.id
_entity.type
_entity.pdbx_description
1 polymer ?
#
loop_
_entity_poly.entity_id
_entity_poly.type
_entity_poly.pdbx_seq_one_letter_code
_entity_poly.pdbx_strand_id
1 'polypeptide(L)'
;MSPAQTAILLMAAATMAAVRAKPRPVPLETALNKTLCPIEVEIDDNPERVPRRIKLIKCKAEPKEWCQQQNIAQFECCEHTHSDHVMECVQIEDRVLVQFPVTGNTSTMHVPVGCVCMVSPLKKAGKLTSSP
;
A
#
# COMPACT_ATOMS: atom_id res chain seq x y z
N MET A 1 -21.88 -52.44 -17.10
CA MET A 1 -21.85 -51.08 -16.54
C MET A 1 -21.48 -50.12 -17.66
N SER A 2 -22.32 -49.13 -17.93
CA SER A 2 -22.23 -48.28 -19.12
C SER A 2 -21.13 -47.22 -18.96
N PRO A 3 -20.30 -46.94 -19.99
CA PRO A 3 -19.23 -45.94 -19.92
C PRO A 3 -19.73 -44.51 -19.59
N ALA A 4 -21.02 -44.25 -19.73
CA ALA A 4 -21.64 -42.98 -19.35
C ALA A 4 -21.72 -42.76 -17.83
N GLN A 5 -21.77 -43.83 -17.02
CA GLN A 5 -21.89 -43.71 -15.56
C GLN A 5 -20.57 -43.37 -14.88
N THR A 6 -19.44 -43.72 -15.49
CA THR A 6 -18.10 -43.45 -14.95
C THR A 6 -17.67 -41.99 -15.14
N ALA A 7 -18.12 -41.33 -16.22
CA ALA A 7 -17.75 -39.96 -16.54
C ALA A 7 -18.40 -38.92 -15.61
N ILE A 8 -19.63 -39.18 -15.14
CA ILE A 8 -20.38 -38.25 -14.28
C ILE A 8 -19.77 -38.18 -12.87
N LEU A 9 -19.23 -39.29 -12.37
CA LEU A 9 -18.56 -39.37 -11.07
C LEU A 9 -17.21 -38.62 -11.04
N LEU A 10 -16.47 -38.60 -12.15
CA LEU A 10 -15.18 -37.90 -12.25
C LEU A 10 -15.34 -36.37 -12.34
N MET A 11 -16.41 -35.87 -12.95
CA MET A 11 -16.65 -34.43 -13.06
C MET A 11 -17.08 -33.78 -11.73
N ALA A 12 -17.73 -34.53 -10.84
CA ALA A 12 -18.13 -34.03 -9.52
C ALA A 12 -16.95 -33.85 -8.54
N ALA A 13 -15.85 -34.59 -8.74
CA ALA A 13 -14.65 -34.47 -7.90
C ALA A 13 -13.76 -33.27 -8.29
N ALA A 14 -13.73 -32.90 -9.58
CA ALA A 14 -12.92 -31.77 -10.06
C ALA A 14 -13.48 -30.40 -9.64
N THR A 15 -14.81 -30.27 -9.46
CA THR A 15 -15.43 -29.00 -9.07
C THR A 15 -15.29 -28.68 -7.58
N MET A 16 -15.02 -29.66 -6.70
CA MET A 16 -14.83 -29.39 -5.27
C MET A 16 -13.43 -28.88 -4.92
N ALA A 17 -12.42 -29.11 -5.77
CA ALA A 17 -11.07 -28.59 -5.57
C ALA A 17 -10.95 -27.09 -5.93
N ALA A 18 -11.81 -26.59 -6.82
CA ALA A 18 -11.79 -25.18 -7.24
C ALA A 18 -12.45 -24.21 -6.24
N VAL A 19 -13.20 -24.73 -5.25
CA VAL A 19 -13.98 -23.92 -4.30
C VAL A 19 -13.38 -24.01 -2.90
N ARG A 20 -12.10 -23.66 -2.69
CA ARG A 20 -11.60 -23.31 -1.34
C ARG A 20 -10.22 -22.69 -1.23
N ALA A 21 -9.67 -22.09 -2.29
CA ALA A 21 -8.60 -21.11 -2.09
C ALA A 21 -9.22 -19.80 -1.57
N LYS A 22 -9.76 -19.80 -0.34
CA LYS A 22 -10.00 -18.53 0.36
C LYS A 22 -8.65 -17.81 0.39
N PRO A 23 -8.55 -16.55 -0.06
CA PRO A 23 -7.35 -15.76 0.12
C PRO A 23 -7.00 -15.84 1.61
N ARG A 24 -5.86 -16.45 1.93
CA ARG A 24 -5.41 -16.47 3.32
C ARG A 24 -5.22 -15.01 3.71
N PRO A 25 -5.78 -14.54 4.84
CA PRO A 25 -5.51 -13.19 5.30
C PRO A 25 -4.00 -13.06 5.44
N VAL A 26 -3.40 -12.21 4.60
CA VAL A 26 -2.00 -11.84 4.77
C VAL A 26 -1.97 -10.94 6.00
N PRO A 27 -1.26 -11.33 7.07
CA PRO A 27 -1.12 -10.47 8.23
C PRO A 27 -0.57 -9.14 7.76
N LEU A 28 -1.21 -8.03 8.16
CA LEU A 28 -0.82 -6.69 7.71
C LEU A 28 0.68 -6.48 7.95
N GLU A 29 1.19 -6.89 9.12
CA GLU A 29 2.61 -6.90 9.50
C GLU A 29 3.54 -7.51 8.44
N THR A 30 3.13 -8.61 7.80
CA THR A 30 3.92 -9.28 6.76
C THR A 30 3.94 -8.49 5.45
N ALA A 31 2.88 -7.71 5.16
CA ALA A 31 2.83 -6.79 4.02
C ALA A 31 3.58 -5.48 4.33
N LEU A 32 3.47 -4.94 5.54
CA LEU A 32 4.14 -3.71 5.99
C LEU A 32 5.66 -3.84 5.86
N ASN A 33 6.22 -4.99 6.26
CA ASN A 33 7.66 -5.25 6.24
C ASN A 33 8.25 -5.53 4.84
N LYS A 34 7.43 -5.52 3.78
CA LYS A 34 7.89 -5.76 2.39
C LYS A 34 7.81 -4.51 1.51
N THR A 35 7.51 -3.36 2.10
CA THR A 35 7.38 -2.11 1.37
C THR A 35 8.71 -1.36 1.35
N LEU A 36 9.02 -0.73 0.22
CA LEU A 36 10.19 0.13 0.06
C LEU A 36 10.14 1.35 0.97
N CYS A 37 8.94 1.89 1.18
CA CYS A 37 8.67 2.96 2.13
C CYS A 37 8.02 2.36 3.37
N PRO A 38 8.78 2.16 4.47
CA PRO A 38 8.23 1.60 5.68
C PRO A 38 7.10 2.47 6.20
N ILE A 39 6.05 1.83 6.70
CA ILE A 39 4.87 2.53 7.19
C ILE A 39 4.61 2.22 8.66
N GLU A 40 3.99 3.18 9.33
CA GLU A 40 3.44 3.05 10.67
C GLU A 40 1.93 3.23 10.60
N VAL A 41 1.19 2.45 11.39
CA VAL A 41 -0.27 2.47 11.39
C VAL A 41 -0.76 3.01 12.72
N GLU A 42 -1.33 4.21 12.68
CA GLU A 42 -2.04 4.81 13.81
C GLU A 42 -3.54 4.50 13.71
N ILE A 43 -4.21 4.36 14.85
CA ILE A 43 -5.66 4.14 14.90
C ILE A 43 -6.31 5.40 15.46
N ASP A 44 -7.05 6.11 14.61
CA ASP A 44 -7.94 7.18 15.02
C ASP A 44 -9.29 6.59 15.45
N ASP A 45 -9.52 6.55 16.76
CA ASP A 45 -10.74 6.03 17.38
C ASP A 45 -11.65 7.18 17.84
N ASN A 46 -12.78 7.37 17.14
CA ASN A 46 -13.81 8.34 17.51
C ASN A 46 -15.15 7.62 17.72
N PRO A 47 -15.67 7.53 18.97
CA PRO A 47 -16.88 6.78 19.28
C PRO A 47 -18.16 7.40 18.69
N GLU A 48 -18.14 8.67 18.29
CA GLU A 48 -19.29 9.39 17.75
C GLU A 48 -19.39 9.29 16.22
N ARG A 49 -18.41 8.66 15.58
CA ARG A 49 -18.26 8.59 14.12
C ARG A 49 -18.51 7.19 13.59
N VAL A 50 -19.03 7.10 12.37
CA VAL A 50 -19.08 5.88 11.57
C VAL A 50 -18.23 6.09 10.30
N PRO A 51 -17.20 5.26 10.05
CA PRO A 51 -16.68 4.23 10.95
C PRO A 51 -15.96 4.83 12.19
N ARG A 52 -16.09 4.14 13.32
CA ARG A 52 -15.51 4.55 14.61
C ARG A 52 -13.98 4.61 14.55
N ARG A 53 -13.37 3.53 14.07
CA ARG A 53 -11.92 3.39 13.93
C ARG A 53 -11.50 3.59 12.49
N ILE A 54 -10.60 4.54 12.25
CA ILE A 54 -9.93 4.75 10.97
C ILE A 54 -8.44 4.49 11.17
N LYS A 55 -7.83 3.72 10.26
CA LYS A 55 -6.38 3.49 10.27
C LYS A 55 -5.73 4.61 9.47
N LEU A 56 -4.79 5.32 10.09
CA LEU A 56 -4.00 6.37 9.45
C LEU A 56 -2.60 5.81 9.17
N ILE A 57 -2.17 5.84 7.92
CA ILE A 57 -0.85 5.36 7.51
C ILE A 57 0.16 6.52 7.54
N LYS A 58 1.25 6.37 8.29
CA LYS A 58 2.37 7.31 8.34
C LYS A 58 3.58 6.74 7.63
N CYS A 59 4.24 7.53 6.80
CA CYS A 59 5.49 7.11 6.17
C CYS A 59 6.66 7.37 7.10
N LYS A 60 7.54 6.39 7.24
CA LYS A 60 8.86 6.60 7.83
C LYS A 60 9.75 7.26 6.79
N ALA A 61 10.59 8.20 7.23
CA ALA A 61 11.36 9.07 6.33
C ALA A 61 12.43 8.33 5.52
N GLU A 62 12.95 7.18 5.99
CA GLU A 62 14.06 6.48 5.34
C GLU A 62 13.63 5.13 4.74
N PRO A 63 13.75 4.91 3.41
CA PRO A 63 13.40 3.65 2.73
C PRO A 63 14.37 2.47 3.00
N LYS A 64 15.06 2.44 4.14
CA LYS A 64 16.37 1.76 4.28
C LYS A 64 16.34 0.30 4.68
N GLU A 65 15.49 -0.07 5.62
CA GLU A 65 15.69 -1.35 6.33
C GLU A 65 15.47 -2.56 5.42
N TRP A 66 14.45 -2.53 4.55
CA TRP A 66 14.12 -3.65 3.69
C TRP A 66 15.12 -3.84 2.54
N CYS A 67 15.56 -2.74 1.91
CA CYS A 67 16.51 -2.78 0.80
C CYS A 67 17.87 -3.37 1.22
N GLN A 68 18.36 -3.00 2.41
CA GLN A 68 19.60 -3.55 2.98
C GLN A 68 19.49 -5.04 3.28
N GLN A 69 18.34 -5.50 3.77
CA GLN A 69 18.14 -6.90 4.16
C GLN A 69 18.04 -7.87 2.98
N GLN A 70 17.57 -7.40 1.82
CA GLN A 70 17.31 -8.26 0.65
C GLN A 70 18.41 -8.24 -0.41
N ASN A 71 19.51 -7.48 -0.20
CA ASN A 71 20.58 -7.27 -1.20
C ASN A 71 20.05 -6.80 -2.56
N ILE A 72 18.96 -6.04 -2.57
CA ILE A 72 18.32 -5.59 -3.80
C ILE A 72 18.98 -4.28 -4.23
N ALA A 73 20.09 -4.41 -4.97
CA ALA A 73 20.89 -3.28 -5.43
C ALA A 73 20.33 -2.54 -6.66
N GLN A 74 19.21 -3.00 -7.25
CA GLN A 74 18.86 -2.64 -8.64
C GLN A 74 17.56 -1.82 -8.81
N PHE A 75 16.82 -1.51 -7.75
CA PHE A 75 15.65 -0.64 -7.87
C PHE A 75 16.00 0.76 -7.41
N GLU A 76 15.61 1.76 -8.21
CA GLU A 76 15.90 3.17 -7.98
C GLU A 76 15.62 3.55 -6.51
N CYS A 77 14.44 3.21 -6.00
CA CYS A 77 14.00 3.46 -4.63
C CYS A 77 14.78 2.76 -3.49
N CYS A 78 15.76 1.90 -3.80
CA CYS A 78 16.62 1.23 -2.83
C CYS A 78 18.05 1.77 -2.79
N GLU A 79 18.44 2.67 -3.69
CA GLU A 79 19.83 3.09 -3.86
C GLU A 79 20.10 4.50 -3.32
N HIS A 80 20.91 4.64 -2.27
CA HIS A 80 21.12 5.91 -1.55
C HIS A 80 21.76 7.07 -2.33
N THR A 81 22.21 6.85 -3.57
CA THR A 81 23.15 7.76 -4.21
C THR A 81 23.00 7.74 -5.73
N HIS A 82 21.82 8.10 -6.20
CA HIS A 82 21.72 8.65 -7.55
C HIS A 82 22.17 10.11 -7.50
N SER A 83 23.35 10.41 -8.05
CA SER A 83 23.94 11.77 -8.02
C SER A 83 23.09 12.86 -8.68
N ASP A 84 22.02 12.46 -9.36
CA ASP A 84 21.13 13.24 -10.18
C ASP A 84 19.65 13.20 -9.74
N HIS A 85 19.31 12.41 -8.71
CA HIS A 85 17.92 12.27 -8.23
C HIS A 85 17.84 12.28 -6.69
N VAL A 86 16.78 12.89 -6.16
CA VAL A 86 16.38 12.79 -4.75
C VAL A 86 15.24 11.79 -4.65
N MET A 87 15.29 10.96 -3.62
CA MET A 87 14.24 10.00 -3.33
C MET A 87 13.63 10.26 -1.97
N GLU A 88 12.31 10.21 -1.91
CA GLU A 88 11.55 10.49 -0.70
C GLU A 88 10.35 9.55 -0.58
N CYS A 89 10.06 9.12 0.64
CA CYS A 89 8.82 8.42 0.95
C CYS A 89 7.74 9.44 1.26
N VAL A 90 6.74 9.53 0.38
CA VAL A 90 5.61 10.47 0.52
C VAL A 90 4.33 9.73 0.87
N GLN A 91 3.47 10.39 1.64
CA GLN A 91 2.15 9.88 1.99
C GLN A 91 1.19 10.02 0.82
N ILE A 92 0.42 8.96 0.56
CA ILE A 92 -0.75 8.99 -0.31
C ILE A 92 -1.96 9.25 0.57
N GLU A 93 -2.74 10.25 0.21
CA GLU A 93 -3.98 10.60 0.89
C GLU A 93 -5.20 10.25 0.03
N ASP A 94 -6.29 9.89 0.69
CA ASP A 94 -7.60 9.73 0.08
C ASP A 94 -8.67 10.50 0.89
N ARG A 95 -9.81 10.75 0.26
CA ARG A 95 -10.97 11.38 0.89
C ARG A 95 -12.00 10.33 1.22
N VAL A 96 -12.32 10.20 2.50
CA VAL A 96 -13.35 9.29 2.98
C VAL A 96 -14.55 10.04 3.52
N LEU A 97 -15.73 9.47 3.30
CA LEU A 97 -16.98 9.97 3.88
C LEU A 97 -17.17 9.37 5.27
N VAL A 98 -17.49 10.21 6.25
CA VAL A 98 -17.77 9.80 7.63
C VAL A 98 -19.08 10.38 8.10
N GLN A 99 -19.82 9.63 8.91
CA GLN A 99 -21.12 10.05 9.44
C GLN A 99 -21.05 10.20 10.96
N PHE A 100 -21.76 11.19 11.51
CA PHE A 100 -21.92 11.42 12.94
C PHE A 100 -23.39 11.22 13.33
N PRO A 101 -23.80 10.02 13.77
CA PRO A 101 -25.21 9.67 13.96
C PRO A 101 -25.94 10.57 14.96
N VAL A 102 -25.25 11.03 16.01
CA VAL A 102 -25.83 11.89 17.06
C VAL A 102 -26.30 13.23 16.48
N THR A 103 -25.58 13.77 15.49
CA THR A 103 -25.91 15.05 14.86
C THR A 103 -26.64 14.88 13.53
N GLY A 104 -26.74 13.66 13.00
CA GLY A 104 -27.28 13.38 11.66
C GLY A 104 -26.40 13.90 10.51
N ASN A 105 -25.19 14.40 10.81
CA ASN A 105 -24.33 15.04 9.84
C ASN A 105 -23.40 14.04 9.15
N THR A 106 -22.99 14.39 7.94
CA THR A 106 -21.96 13.69 7.17
C THR A 106 -20.84 14.66 6.83
N SER A 107 -19.60 14.21 6.93
CA SER A 107 -18.41 15.02 6.67
C SER A 107 -17.43 14.25 5.78
N THR A 108 -16.56 14.97 5.09
CA THR A 108 -15.44 14.39 4.34
C THR A 108 -14.15 14.57 5.13
N MET A 109 -13.36 13.50 5.24
CA MET A 109 -12.09 13.49 5.94
C MET A 109 -10.96 13.12 4.99
N HIS A 110 -9.82 13.81 5.12
CA HIS A 110 -8.58 13.43 4.46
C HIS A 110 -7.87 12.38 5.32
N VAL A 111 -7.58 11.22 4.74
CA VAL A 111 -6.96 10.08 5.44
C VAL A 111 -5.72 9.64 4.67
N PRO A 112 -4.56 9.53 5.33
CA PRO A 112 -3.40 8.95 4.69
C PRO A 112 -3.57 7.43 4.62
N VAL A 113 -3.55 6.89 3.40
CA VAL A 113 -3.90 5.49 3.08
C VAL A 113 -2.70 4.67 2.61
N GLY A 114 -1.55 5.30 2.42
CA GLY A 114 -0.38 4.60 1.87
C GLY A 114 0.88 5.45 1.86
N CYS A 115 1.98 4.80 1.50
CA CYS A 115 3.26 5.43 1.26
C CYS A 115 3.80 4.99 -0.09
N VAL A 116 4.43 5.92 -0.80
CA VAL A 116 5.08 5.64 -2.08
C VAL A 116 6.44 6.30 -2.10
N CYS A 117 7.38 5.65 -2.78
CA CYS A 117 8.68 6.24 -3.07
C CYS A 117 8.54 7.12 -4.31
N MET A 118 8.88 8.40 -4.17
CA MET A 118 8.96 9.36 -5.26
C MET A 118 10.42 9.56 -5.63
N VAL A 119 10.70 9.56 -6.93
CA VAL A 119 12.01 9.89 -7.50
C VAL A 119 11.89 11.24 -8.20
N SER A 120 12.61 12.23 -7.70
CA SER A 120 12.60 13.60 -8.24
C SER A 120 13.98 13.95 -8.79
N PRO A 121 14.10 14.45 -10.03
CA PRO A 121 15.39 14.87 -10.56
C PRO A 121 15.91 16.08 -9.78
N LEU A 122 17.20 16.07 -9.44
CA LEU A 122 17.90 17.25 -8.93
C LEU A 122 17.87 18.32 -10.03
N LYS A 123 17.04 19.36 -9.88
CA LYS A 123 17.09 20.52 -10.77
C LYS A 123 18.51 21.10 -10.72
N LYS A 124 19.32 20.83 -11.76
CA LYS A 124 20.56 21.56 -11.99
C LYS A 124 20.18 23.03 -12.02
N ALA A 125 20.65 23.82 -11.05
CA ALA A 125 20.46 25.26 -11.05
C ALA A 125 20.97 25.79 -12.40
N GLY A 126 20.04 26.19 -13.26
CA GLY A 126 20.38 26.75 -14.56
C GLY A 126 21.26 27.96 -14.33
N LYS A 127 22.43 28.00 -14.97
CA LYS A 127 23.21 29.24 -15.12
C LYS A 127 22.25 30.33 -15.56
N LEU A 128 22.10 31.37 -14.75
CA LEU A 128 21.61 32.67 -15.18
C LEU A 128 22.53 33.11 -16.31
N THR A 129 22.13 32.86 -17.55
CA THR A 129 22.73 33.50 -18.71
C THR A 129 22.18 34.91 -18.73
N SER A 130 22.90 35.83 -18.09
CA SER A 130 22.75 37.26 -18.35
C SER A 130 23.07 37.45 -19.83
N SER A 131 22.04 37.60 -20.65
CA SER A 131 22.21 38.09 -22.02
C SER A 131 22.43 39.61 -21.97
N PRO A 132 23.38 40.15 -22.77
CA PRO A 132 23.63 41.58 -22.91
C PRO A 132 22.50 42.32 -23.64
#